data_AF-A0A149VRR4-F1
#
_entry.id   AF-A0A149VRR4-F1
#
_cell.length_a   1.000
_cell.length_b   1.000
_cell.length_c   1.000
_cell.angle_alpha   90.00
_cell.angle_beta   90.00
_cell.angle_gamma   90.00
#
_symmetry.space_group_name_H-M   'P 1'
#
loop_
_entity.id
_entity.type
_entity.pdbx_description
1 polymer ?
#
loop_
_entity_poly.entity_id
_entity_poly.type
_entity_poly.pdbx_seq_one_letter_code
_entity_poly.pdbx_strand_id
1 'polypeptide(L)'
;MTTLSAQISFRYRLKDSATGVTRATAKRLAEVLGVDETQLIHLALHDLATKVLPQYEEDEGAITKAQFRQIKKSVPKFKDIVVRSNLFDTESI
;
A
#
# COMPACT_ATOMS: atom_id res chain seq x y z
N MET A 1 -8.81 -11.39 -18.99
CA MET A 1 -8.41 -9.98 -19.11
C MET A 1 -6.94 -9.97 -19.48
N THR A 2 -6.61 -9.66 -20.74
CA THR A 2 -5.22 -9.63 -21.21
C THR A 2 -4.57 -8.38 -20.64
N THR A 3 -3.74 -8.54 -19.61
CA THR A 3 -2.96 -7.43 -19.05
C THR A 3 -1.90 -7.05 -20.09
N LEU A 4 -2.05 -5.86 -20.69
CA LEU A 4 -0.97 -5.27 -21.46
C LEU A 4 0.22 -5.12 -20.51
N SER A 5 1.40 -5.60 -20.92
CA SER A 5 2.65 -5.37 -20.19
C SER A 5 2.82 -3.86 -19.99
N ALA A 6 2.66 -3.39 -18.76
CA ALA A 6 2.78 -1.98 -18.41
C ALA A 6 4.27 -1.61 -18.31
N GLN A 7 4.97 -1.65 -19.45
CA GLN A 7 6.39 -1.34 -19.53
C GLN A 7 6.60 0.12 -19.94
N ILE A 8 7.33 0.87 -19.11
CA ILE A 8 7.79 2.22 -19.46
C ILE A 8 9.21 2.15 -20.02
N SER A 9 9.50 2.90 -21.08
CA SER A 9 10.89 3.08 -21.53
C SER A 9 11.59 4.09 -20.65
N PHE A 10 12.50 3.64 -19.78
CA PHE A 10 13.28 4.51 -18.92
C PHE A 10 14.54 5.01 -19.64
N ARG A 11 14.72 6.34 -19.71
CA ARG A 11 15.88 6.98 -20.34
C ARG A 11 16.66 7.79 -19.32
N TYR A 12 17.91 7.40 -19.08
CA TYR A 12 18.82 8.15 -18.23
C TYR A 12 19.15 9.53 -18.81
N ARG A 13 19.43 10.49 -17.94
CA ARG A 13 19.90 11.81 -18.34
C ARG A 13 21.41 11.80 -18.59
N LEU A 14 21.87 12.74 -19.42
CA LEU A 14 23.31 12.93 -19.69
C LEU A 14 24.05 13.54 -18.50
N LYS A 15 23.34 14.30 -17.66
CA LYS A 15 23.85 14.94 -16.45
C LYS A 15 22.80 14.86 -15.35
N ASP A 16 23.24 14.73 -14.10
CA ASP A 16 22.37 14.78 -12.92
C ASP A 16 21.72 16.17 -12.82
N SER A 17 20.44 16.18 -12.45
CA SER A 17 19.63 17.38 -12.25
C SER A 17 18.63 17.16 -11.10
N ALA A 18 17.87 18.20 -10.74
CA ALA A 18 16.86 18.12 -9.68
C ALA A 18 15.79 17.04 -9.92
N THR A 19 15.55 16.64 -11.16
CA THR A 19 14.48 15.71 -11.55
C THR A 19 14.98 14.46 -12.28
N GLY A 20 16.29 14.28 -12.41
CA GLY A 20 16.83 13.17 -13.17
C GLY A 20 18.27 12.83 -12.81
N VAL A 21 18.61 11.56 -12.98
CA VAL A 21 19.93 11.00 -12.68
C VAL A 21 20.57 10.40 -13.93
N THR A 22 21.90 10.40 -13.97
CA THR A 22 22.66 9.66 -14.96
C THR A 22 22.70 8.18 -14.65
N ARG A 23 23.06 7.37 -15.65
CA ARG A 23 23.23 5.92 -15.46
C ARG A 23 24.36 5.60 -14.48
N ALA A 24 25.42 6.41 -14.44
CA ALA A 24 26.54 6.19 -13.54
C ALA A 24 26.12 6.33 -12.08
N THR A 25 25.31 7.35 -11.77
CA THR A 25 24.75 7.57 -10.45
C THR A 25 23.78 6.46 -10.05
N ALA A 26 22.89 6.04 -10.97
CA ALA A 26 21.97 4.94 -10.72
C ALA A 26 22.71 3.61 -10.46
N LYS A 27 23.74 3.28 -11.24
CA LYS A 27 24.57 2.08 -11.01
C LYS A 27 25.24 2.08 -9.64
N ARG A 28 25.84 3.20 -9.26
CA ARG A 28 26.49 3.33 -7.96
C ARG A 28 25.49 3.18 -6.81
N LEU A 29 24.28 3.71 -6.96
CA LEU A 29 23.20 3.53 -5.98
C LEU A 29 22.76 2.07 -5.90
N ALA A 30 22.59 1.40 -7.04
CA ALA A 30 22.24 -0.01 -7.12
C ALA A 30 23.29 -0.88 -6.41
N GLU A 31 24.58 -0.64 -6.65
CA GLU A 31 25.70 -1.32 -5.99
C GLU A 31 25.71 -1.12 -4.47
N VAL A 32 25.50 0.12 -4.00
CA VAL A 32 25.47 0.43 -2.56
C VAL A 32 24.29 -0.25 -1.85
N LEU A 33 23.15 -0.33 -2.52
CA LEU A 33 21.94 -0.96 -1.99
C LEU A 33 21.90 -2.48 -2.23
N GLY A 34 22.84 -3.03 -3.01
CA GLY A 34 22.88 -4.45 -3.37
C GLY A 34 21.70 -4.90 -4.24
N VAL A 35 21.08 -3.99 -4.99
CA VAL A 35 19.93 -4.25 -5.86
C VAL A 35 20.31 -4.05 -7.33
N ASP A 36 19.48 -4.53 -8.25
CA ASP A 36 19.66 -4.24 -9.68
C ASP A 36 19.12 -2.83 -10.05
N GLU A 37 19.44 -2.33 -11.26
CA GLU A 37 18.98 -1.01 -11.73
C GLU A 37 17.43 -0.92 -11.78
N THR A 38 16.74 -2.02 -12.07
CA THR A 38 15.26 -2.05 -12.20
C THR A 38 14.59 -1.95 -10.84
N GLN A 39 15.08 -2.73 -9.87
CA GLN A 39 14.67 -2.73 -8.48
C GLN A 39 14.96 -1.39 -7.83
N LEU A 40 16.10 -0.76 -8.13
CA LEU A 40 16.39 0.60 -7.69
C LEU A 40 15.30 1.58 -8.16
N ILE A 41 14.88 1.49 -9.43
CA ILE A 41 13.82 2.34 -9.98
C ILE A 41 12.49 2.07 -9.26
N HIS A 42 12.12 0.81 -9.04
CA HIS A 42 10.92 0.46 -8.30
C HIS A 42 10.95 0.99 -6.86
N LEU A 43 12.08 0.86 -6.17
CA LEU A 43 12.26 1.35 -4.81
C LEU A 43 12.13 2.87 -4.73
N ALA A 44 12.75 3.59 -5.67
CA ALA A 44 12.66 5.05 -5.74
C ALA A 44 11.22 5.52 -6.02
N LEU A 45 10.50 4.83 -6.91
CA LEU A 45 9.09 5.13 -7.19
C LEU A 45 8.20 4.80 -6.00
N HIS A 46 8.47 3.71 -5.28
CA HIS A 46 7.75 3.36 -4.06
C HIS A 46 7.93 4.41 -2.97
N ASP A 47 9.16 4.84 -2.72
CA ASP A 47 9.46 5.91 -1.76
C ASP A 47 8.79 7.24 -2.14
N LEU A 48 8.77 7.58 -3.43
CA LEU A 48 8.03 8.75 -3.92
C LEU A 48 6.51 8.59 -3.73
N ALA A 49 5.97 7.40 -4.02
CA ALA A 49 4.55 7.12 -3.85
C ALA A 49 4.13 7.27 -2.39
N THR A 50 4.91 6.72 -1.46
CA THR A 50 4.72 6.88 -0.01
C THR A 50 4.77 8.36 0.40
N LYS A 51 5.67 9.17 -0.17
CA LYS A 51 5.81 10.59 0.19
C LYS A 51 4.74 11.50 -0.41
N VAL A 52 4.25 11.20 -1.60
CA VAL A 52 3.43 12.13 -2.42
C VAL A 52 1.98 11.71 -2.53
N LEU A 53 1.70 10.40 -2.58
CA LEU A 53 0.33 9.92 -2.69
C LEU A 53 -0.30 9.88 -1.30
N PRO A 54 -1.61 10.18 -1.19
CA PRO A 54 -2.32 9.98 0.05
C PRO A 54 -2.26 8.50 0.43
N GLN A 55 -1.55 8.20 1.51
CA GLN A 55 -1.64 6.90 2.14
C GLN A 55 -2.95 6.81 2.91
N TYR A 56 -3.42 5.60 3.17
CA TYR A 56 -4.43 5.42 4.21
C TYR A 56 -3.92 6.10 5.49
N GLU A 57 -4.79 6.89 6.13
CA GLU A 57 -4.44 7.46 7.43
C GLU A 57 -4.02 6.34 8.37
N GLU A 58 -3.03 6.61 9.23
CA GLU A 58 -2.67 5.68 10.29
C GLU A 58 -3.95 5.31 11.04
N ASP A 59 -4.21 4.01 11.20
CA ASP A 59 -5.39 3.53 11.90
C ASP A 59 -5.45 4.18 13.29
N GLU A 60 -6.60 4.70 13.70
CA GLU A 60 -6.81 5.30 15.04
C GLU A 60 -6.66 4.28 16.19
N GLY A 61 -6.17 3.09 15.87
CA GLY A 61 -5.97 1.97 16.77
C GLY A 61 -7.26 1.23 17.05
N ALA A 62 -7.22 0.35 18.05
CA ALA A 62 -8.37 -0.45 18.41
C ALA A 62 -9.56 0.42 18.86
N ILE A 63 -10.76 0.08 18.39
CA ILE A 63 -12.03 0.73 18.75
C ILE A 63 -12.12 0.92 20.27
N THR A 64 -12.30 2.16 20.70
CA THR A 64 -12.45 2.49 22.12
C THR A 64 -13.73 1.89 22.69
N LYS A 65 -13.75 1.63 24.01
CA LYS A 65 -14.94 1.12 24.71
C LYS A 65 -16.17 2.02 24.51
N ALA A 66 -15.97 3.32 24.31
CA ALA A 66 -17.03 4.29 24.05
C ALA A 66 -17.63 4.10 22.65
N GLN A 67 -16.79 4.01 21.62
CA GLN A 67 -17.20 3.71 20.25
C GLN A 67 -17.90 2.35 20.17
N PHE A 68 -17.37 1.33 20.85
CA PHE A 68 -18.01 0.00 20.89
C PHE A 68 -19.42 0.04 21.50
N ARG A 69 -19.61 0.85 22.56
CA ARG A 69 -20.94 1.07 23.16
C ARG A 69 -21.88 1.83 22.22
N GLN A 70 -21.36 2.77 21.44
CA GLN A 70 -22.14 3.50 20.45
C GLN A 70 -22.58 2.57 19.30
N ILE A 71 -21.67 1.75 18.78
CA ILE A 71 -21.99 0.72 17.78
C ILE A 71 -23.09 -0.21 18.31
N LYS A 72 -22.94 -0.74 19.52
CA LYS A 72 -23.97 -1.59 20.16
C LYS A 72 -25.35 -0.92 20.32
N LYS A 73 -25.40 0.40 20.44
CA LYS A 73 -26.66 1.16 20.52
C LYS A 73 -27.27 1.43 19.14
N SER A 74 -26.43 1.67 18.13
CA SER A 74 -26.86 1.94 16.76
C SER A 74 -27.27 0.69 15.99
N VAL A 75 -26.80 -0.50 16.40
CA VAL A 75 -27.23 -1.76 15.79
C VAL A 75 -28.71 -1.99 16.09
N PRO A 76 -29.59 -2.06 15.06
CA PRO A 76 -30.98 -2.41 15.26
C PRO A 76 -31.08 -3.82 15.85
N LYS A 77 -31.63 -3.90 17.05
CA LYS A 77 -31.90 -5.18 17.73
C LYS A 77 -33.14 -5.81 17.10
N PHE A 78 -32.98 -6.42 15.94
CA PHE A 78 -34.05 -7.24 15.38
C PHE A 78 -34.21 -8.49 16.23
N LYS A 79 -35.43 -8.73 16.71
CA LYS A 79 -35.75 -9.80 17.66
C LYS A 79 -35.67 -11.20 17.03
N ASP A 80 -35.75 -11.29 15.69
CA ASP A 80 -35.83 -12.53 14.92
C ASP A 80 -34.87 -12.52 13.70
N ILE A 81 -33.57 -12.24 13.89
CA ILE A 81 -32.58 -12.44 12.81
C ILE A 81 -32.24 -13.92 12.72
N VAL A 82 -32.76 -14.59 11.69
CA VAL A 82 -32.29 -15.92 11.30
C VAL A 82 -31.06 -15.75 10.41
N VAL A 83 -29.88 -16.09 10.93
CA VAL A 83 -28.65 -16.14 10.14
C VAL A 83 -28.76 -17.31 9.16
N ARG A 84 -28.97 -17.01 7.87
CA ARG A 84 -29.15 -18.05 6.83
C ARG A 84 -27.85 -18.70 6.40
N SER A 85 -26.74 -17.98 6.51
CA SER A 85 -25.39 -18.46 6.25
C SER A 85 -24.39 -17.58 7.00
N ASN A 86 -23.34 -18.20 7.55
CA ASN A 86 -22.20 -17.49 8.11
C ASN A 86 -20.96 -17.86 7.29
N LEU A 87 -20.09 -16.88 7.02
CA LEU A 87 -18.84 -17.08 6.29
C LEU A 87 -17.73 -17.66 7.17
N PHE A 88 -17.85 -17.49 8.49
CA PHE A 88 -16.93 -18.02 9.47
C PHE A 88 -17.53 -19.27 10.11
N ASP A 89 -16.77 -20.36 10.11
CA ASP A 89 -17.13 -21.56 10.85
C ASP A 89 -17.17 -21.21 12.34
N THR A 90 -18.30 -21.49 13.01
CA THR A 90 -18.52 -21.14 14.42
C THR A 90 -17.82 -22.08 15.40
N GLU A 91 -16.63 -22.59 15.04
CA GLU A 91 -15.77 -23.34 15.96
C GLU A 91 -14.59 -22.46 16.38
N SER A 92 -14.78 -21.68 17.44
CA SER A 92 -13.68 -21.27 18.34
C SER A 92 -14.26 -20.58 19.59
N ILE A 93 -14.40 -21.39 20.65
CA ILE A 93 -14.32 -21.15 22.11
C ILE A 93 -14.96 -19.85 22.66
#